data_AF-A0A822RQG3-F1
#
_entry.id   AF-A0A822RQG3-F1
#
_cell.length_a   1.000
_cell.length_b   1.000
_cell.length_c   1.000
_cell.angle_alpha   90.00
_cell.angle_beta   90.00
_cell.angle_gamma   90.00
#
_symmetry.space_group_name_H-M   'P 1'
#
loop_
_entity.id
_entity.type
_entity.pdbx_description
1 polymer ?
#
loop_
_entity_poly.entity_id
_entity_poly.type
_entity_poly.pdbx_seq_one_letter_code
_entity_poly.pdbx_strand_id
1 'polypeptide(L)'
;MTVEEEKVFLARHLKATEAGEFVTIDALFQAYKKELGRSYTRDAFYQLLKRHGWRNITPHPEHPSNIGFTFIPPYTPEMNPIEQVWKEIRKRGFKNKAF
;
A
#
# COMPACT_ATOMS: atom_id res chain seq x y z
N MET A 1 11.92 13.82 -19.76
CA MET A 1 12.89 13.12 -18.91
C MET A 1 13.43 11.92 -19.65
N THR A 2 14.72 11.66 -19.51
CA THR A 2 15.33 10.38 -19.88
C THR A 2 15.04 9.32 -18.80
N VAL A 3 15.20 8.04 -19.11
CA VAL A 3 14.96 6.93 -18.18
C VAL A 3 15.84 7.02 -16.92
N GLU A 4 17.01 7.64 -17.04
CA GLU A 4 17.96 7.84 -15.94
C GLU A 4 17.48 8.91 -14.96
N GLU A 5 16.96 10.04 -15.47
CA GLU A 5 16.37 11.08 -14.65
C GLU A 5 15.16 10.56 -13.86
N GLU A 6 14.35 9.67 -14.47
CA GLU A 6 13.18 9.06 -13.80
C GLU A 6 13.61 8.20 -12.61
N LYS A 7 14.69 7.44 -12.76
CA LYS A 7 15.25 6.62 -11.66
C LYS A 7 15.76 7.47 -10.51
N VAL A 8 16.45 8.57 -10.82
CA VAL A 8 16.97 9.50 -9.80
C VAL A 8 15.82 10.16 -9.03
N PHE A 9 14.76 10.57 -9.74
CA PHE A 9 13.54 11.12 -9.12
C PHE A 9 12.88 10.13 -8.15
N LEU A 10 12.68 8.88 -8.57
CA LEU A 10 12.08 7.83 -7.74
C LEU A 10 12.97 7.47 -6.55
N ALA A 11 14.28 7.35 -6.75
CA ALA A 11 15.25 7.04 -5.68
C ALA A 11 15.28 8.12 -4.58
N ARG A 12 15.08 9.40 -4.94
CA ARG A 12 15.00 10.51 -3.98
C ARG A 12 13.79 10.37 -3.05
N HIS A 13 12.66 9.92 -3.58
CA HIS A 13 11.43 9.73 -2.81
C HIS A 13 11.44 8.42 -1.99
N LEU A 14 12.31 7.46 -2.34
CA LEU A 14 12.54 6.22 -1.58
C LEU A 14 13.16 6.46 -0.20
N LYS A 15 14.11 7.40 -0.10
CA LYS A 15 14.72 7.77 1.18
C LYS A 15 13.70 8.33 2.19
N ALA A 16 12.61 8.92 1.71
CA ALA A 16 11.53 9.41 2.56
C ALA A 16 10.67 8.25 3.11
N THR A 17 10.42 7.21 2.30
CA THR A 17 9.73 5.99 2.76
C THR A 17 10.52 5.18 3.80
N GLU A 18 11.87 5.21 3.78
CA GLU A 18 12.71 4.56 4.79
C GLU A 18 12.48 5.14 6.21
N ALA A 19 12.00 6.38 6.31
CA ALA A 19 11.63 7.02 7.57
C ALA A 19 10.22 6.62 8.07
N GLY A 20 9.53 5.71 7.39
CA GLY A 20 8.17 5.28 7.74
C GLY A 20 7.05 6.19 7.24
N GLU A 21 7.37 7.18 6.39
CA GLU A 21 6.36 8.01 5.74
C GLU A 21 5.70 7.25 4.57
N PHE A 22 4.37 7.14 4.60
CA PHE A 22 3.59 6.62 3.49
C PHE A 22 3.54 7.65 2.37
N VAL A 23 4.30 7.44 1.30
CA VAL A 23 4.21 8.31 0.13
C VAL A 23 3.05 7.87 -0.75
N THR A 24 2.00 8.69 -0.81
CA THR A 24 0.84 8.44 -1.67
C THR A 24 1.16 8.74 -3.13
N ILE A 25 0.47 8.04 -4.05
CA ILE A 25 0.59 8.26 -5.50
C ILE A 25 0.28 9.72 -5.84
N ASP A 26 -0.64 10.35 -5.13
CA ASP A 26 -0.99 11.76 -5.30
C ASP A 26 0.13 12.72 -4.91
N ALA A 27 0.76 12.51 -3.76
CA ALA A 27 1.91 13.32 -3.34
C ALA A 27 3.06 13.21 -4.36
N LEU A 28 3.34 11.99 -4.81
CA LEU A 28 4.40 11.71 -5.78
C LEU A 28 4.07 12.29 -7.17
N PHE A 29 2.79 12.30 -7.57
CA PHE A 29 2.32 12.96 -8.80
C PHE A 29 2.42 14.49 -8.74
N GLN A 30 2.14 15.10 -7.58
CA GLN A 30 2.30 16.55 -7.41
C GLN A 30 3.78 16.97 -7.44
N ALA A 31 4.65 16.19 -6.79
CA ALA A 31 6.10 16.39 -6.87
C ALA A 31 6.60 16.27 -8.33
N TYR A 32 6.11 15.26 -9.05
CA TYR A 32 6.42 15.04 -10.46
C TYR A 32 5.98 16.22 -11.34
N LYS A 33 4.77 16.77 -11.13
CA LYS A 33 4.30 17.97 -11.84
C LYS A 33 5.15 19.21 -11.56
N LYS A 34 5.60 19.37 -10.31
CA LYS A 34 6.39 20.53 -9.88
C LYS A 34 7.79 20.56 -10.50
N GLU A 35 8.46 19.41 -10.61
CA GLU A 35 9.80 19.35 -11.22
C GLU A 35 9.76 19.55 -12.74
N LEU A 36 8.71 19.07 -13.40
CA LEU A 36 8.67 19.02 -14.86
C LEU A 36 8.03 20.25 -15.53
N GLY A 37 7.33 21.10 -14.77
CA GLY A 37 6.80 22.39 -15.24
C GLY A 37 5.84 22.32 -16.44
N ARG A 38 5.40 21.13 -16.85
CA ARG A 38 4.51 20.87 -18.00
C ARG A 38 3.27 20.12 -17.56
N SER A 39 2.21 20.22 -18.36
CA SER A 39 0.95 19.48 -18.18
C SER A 39 1.13 17.98 -18.46
N TYR A 40 1.76 17.27 -17.52
CA TYR A 40 1.79 15.81 -17.57
C TYR A 40 0.44 15.23 -17.14
N THR A 41 -0.06 14.30 -17.95
CA THR A 41 -1.25 13.52 -17.62
C THR A 41 -0.91 12.48 -16.57
N ARG A 42 -1.90 12.10 -15.75
CA ARG A 42 -1.75 11.04 -14.77
C ARG A 42 -1.41 9.70 -15.43
N ASP A 43 -1.85 9.50 -16.67
CA ASP A 43 -1.55 8.31 -17.46
C ASP A 43 -0.04 8.17 -17.74
N ALA A 44 0.61 9.24 -18.19
CA ALA A 44 2.06 9.26 -18.41
C ALA A 44 2.85 8.93 -17.14
N PHE A 45 2.37 9.41 -15.99
CA PHE A 45 2.95 9.09 -14.68
C PHE A 45 2.75 7.61 -14.29
N TYR A 46 1.56 7.04 -14.54
CA TYR A 46 1.34 5.62 -14.35
C TYR A 46 2.18 4.75 -15.29
N GLN A 47 2.42 5.18 -16.52
CA GLN A 47 3.33 4.50 -17.45
C GLN A 47 4.78 4.55 -16.98
N LEU A 48 5.23 5.67 -16.39
CA LEU A 48 6.53 5.77 -15.73
C LEU A 48 6.64 4.75 -14.59
N LEU A 49 5.67 4.72 -13.66
CA LEU A 49 5.68 3.77 -12.54
C LEU A 49 5.68 2.31 -13.02
N LYS A 50 4.92 2.02 -14.08
CA LYS A 50 4.90 0.70 -14.72
C LYS A 50 6.27 0.33 -15.31
N ARG A 51 6.97 1.26 -15.98
CA ARG A 51 8.31 1.04 -16.56
C ARG A 51 9.36 0.69 -15.52
N HIS A 52 9.23 1.22 -14.29
CA HIS A 52 10.16 0.94 -13.20
C HIS A 52 9.72 -0.23 -12.30
N GLY A 53 8.56 -0.86 -12.54
CA GLY A 53 8.05 -1.97 -11.73
C GLY A 53 7.39 -1.55 -10.41
N TRP A 54 7.11 -0.26 -10.22
CA TRP A 54 6.55 0.31 -9.00
C TRP A 54 5.02 0.28 -8.94
N ARG A 55 4.41 -0.27 -9.98
CA ARG A 55 2.99 -0.59 -9.99
C ARG A 55 2.85 -2.08 -9.73
N ASN A 56 2.29 -2.43 -8.58
CA ASN A 56 1.86 -3.79 -8.33
C ASN A 56 0.59 -4.06 -9.17
N ILE A 57 0.76 -4.71 -10.32
CA ILE A 57 -0.32 -5.31 -11.11
C ILE A 57 -0.22 -6.83 -10.95
N THR A 58 -0.16 -7.30 -9.72
CA THR A 58 -0.23 -8.74 -9.45
C THR A 58 -1.70 -9.13 -9.28
N PRO A 59 -2.10 -10.34 -9.73
CA PRO A 59 -3.39 -10.89 -9.35
C PRO A 59 -3.45 -11.03 -7.83
N HIS A 60 -4.67 -11.13 -7.30
CA HIS A 60 -4.89 -11.45 -5.89
C HIS A 60 -3.96 -12.62 -5.50
N PRO A 61 -3.17 -12.51 -4.41
CA PRO A 61 -2.25 -13.58 -4.03
C PRO A 61 -3.06 -14.88 -3.90
N GLU A 62 -2.75 -15.86 -4.75
CA GLU A 62 -3.41 -17.16 -4.70
C GLU A 62 -3.12 -17.81 -3.34
N HIS A 63 -4.14 -18.39 -2.72
CA HIS A 63 -3.98 -19.06 -1.44
C HIS A 63 -3.03 -20.26 -1.60
N PRO A 64 -1.93 -20.33 -0.84
CA PRO A 64 -1.01 -21.46 -0.94
C PRO A 64 -1.71 -22.74 -0.48
N SER A 65 -1.39 -23.87 -1.13
CA SER A 65 -2.08 -25.16 -0.97
C SER A 65 -2.02 -25.78 0.43
N ASN A 66 -1.14 -25.26 1.29
CA ASN A 66 -0.99 -25.68 2.68
C ASN A 66 -1.90 -24.92 3.66
N ILE A 67 -2.68 -23.93 3.19
CA ILE A 67 -3.65 -23.20 4.02
C ILE A 67 -5.04 -23.77 3.79
N GLY A 68 -5.59 -24.41 4.83
CA GLY A 68 -6.98 -24.83 4.86
C GLY A 68 -7.86 -23.80 5.56
N PHE A 69 -9.03 -23.51 4.99
CA PHE A 69 -10.05 -22.71 5.68
C PHE A 69 -10.80 -23.59 6.67
N THR A 70 -10.81 -23.19 7.94
CA THR A 70 -11.68 -23.82 8.93
C THR A 70 -13.10 -23.28 8.75
N PHE A 71 -14.08 -24.15 8.61
CA PHE A 71 -15.48 -23.74 8.55
C PHE A 71 -15.92 -23.18 9.91
N ILE A 72 -16.48 -21.98 9.91
CA ILE A 72 -17.07 -21.34 11.09
C ILE A 72 -18.54 -21.07 10.75
N PRO A 73 -19.51 -21.54 11.55
CA PRO A 73 -20.92 -21.25 11.33
C PRO A 73 -21.21 -19.73 11.37
N PRO A 74 -22.21 -19.26 10.60
CA PRO A 74 -22.59 -17.85 10.63
C PRO A 74 -23.04 -17.43 12.02
N TYR A 75 -22.81 -16.16 12.37
CA TYR A 75 -23.22 -15.55 13.64
C TYR A 75 -22.74 -16.27 14.91
N THR A 76 -21.65 -17.05 14.81
CA THR A 76 -21.07 -17.77 15.96
C THR A 76 -19.69 -17.19 16.32
N PRO A 77 -19.63 -15.98 16.91
CA PRO A 77 -18.36 -15.32 17.22
C PRO A 77 -17.51 -16.10 18.24
N GLU A 78 -18.14 -16.90 19.10
CA GLU A 78 -17.48 -17.81 20.06
C GLU A 78 -16.52 -18.80 19.38
N MET A 79 -16.83 -19.22 18.15
CA MET A 79 -16.00 -20.16 17.38
C MET A 79 -14.87 -19.47 16.61
N ASN A 80 -14.82 -18.14 16.56
CA ASN A 80 -13.80 -17.40 15.83
C ASN A 80 -12.67 -16.96 16.79
N PRO A 81 -11.46 -17.58 16.72
CA PRO A 81 -10.39 -17.32 17.69
C PRO A 81 -9.95 -15.85 17.74
N ILE A 82 -10.12 -15.08 16.66
CA ILE A 82 -9.77 -13.66 16.61
C ILE A 82 -10.60 -12.83 17.61
N GLU A 83 -11.82 -13.25 17.94
CA GLU A 83 -12.68 -12.54 18.90
C GLU A 83 -12.12 -12.57 20.31
N GLN A 84 -11.37 -13.61 20.68
CA GLN A 84 -10.65 -13.67 21.96
C GLN A 84 -9.52 -12.64 22.00
N VAL A 85 -8.77 -12.52 20.90
CA VAL A 85 -7.71 -11.51 20.74
C VAL A 85 -8.32 -10.10 20.84
N TRP A 86 -9.43 -9.85 20.14
CA TRP A 86 -10.13 -8.57 20.21
C TRP A 86 -10.66 -8.25 21.61
N LYS A 87 -11.15 -9.25 22.35
CA LYS A 87 -11.59 -9.07 23.74
C LYS A 87 -10.45 -8.59 24.64
N GLU A 88 -9.26 -9.18 24.48
CA GLU A 88 -8.07 -8.76 25.23
C GLU A 88 -7.56 -7.38 24.81
N ILE A 89 -7.55 -7.07 23.51
CA ILE A 89 -7.18 -5.74 23.01
C ILE A 89 -8.11 -4.66 23.57
N ARG A 90 -9.42 -4.91 23.57
CA ARG A 90 -10.42 -3.98 24.15
C ARG A 90 -10.23 -3.80 25.66
N LYS A 91 -9.95 -4.88 26.39
CA LYS A 91 -9.64 -4.84 27.83
C LYS A 91 -8.41 -3.99 28.14
N ARG A 92 -7.41 -4.02 27.27
CA ARG A 92 -6.18 -3.22 27.39
C ARG A 92 -6.34 -1.75 26.98
N GLY A 93 -7.55 -1.33 26.60
CA GLY A 93 -7.85 0.08 26.32
C GLY A 93 -7.35 0.60 24.97
N PHE A 94 -6.95 -0.29 24.05
CA PHE A 94 -6.66 0.09 22.67
C PHE A 94 -7.97 0.49 21.99
N LYS A 95 -8.15 1.80 21.80
CA LYS A 95 -9.26 2.36 21.04
C LYS A 95 -8.80 2.55 19.59
N ASN A 96 -9.59 2.10 18.63
CA ASN A 96 -9.42 2.49 17.23
C ASN A 96 -9.59 4.01 17.13
N LYS A 97 -8.47 4.73 17.12
CA LYS A 97 -8.44 6.11 16.64
C LYS A 97 -8.30 6.00 15.12
N ALA A 98 -9.37 6.32 14.40
CA ALA A 98 -9.24 6.65 13.00
C ALA A 98 -8.40 7.94 12.93
N PHE A 99 -7.29 7.89 12.20
CA PHE A 99 -6.46 9.05 11.89
C PHE A 99 -6.97 9.72 10.63
#